data_AF-A0A2P4P5H8-F1
#
_entry.id   AF-A0A2P4P5H8-F1
#
_cell.length_a   1.000
_cell.length_b   1.000
_cell.length_c   1.000
_cell.angle_alpha   90.00
_cell.angle_beta   90.00
_cell.angle_gamma   90.00
#
_symmetry.space_group_name_H-M   'P 1'
#
loop_
_entity.id
_entity.type
_entity.pdbx_description
1 polymer ?
#
loop_
_entity_poly.entity_id
_entity_poly.type
_entity_poly.pdbx_seq_one_letter_code
_entity_poly.pdbx_strand_id
1 'polypeptide(L)' 'ISDNYNELFIIDLGLCKPINDLQDSDNKTNEIYGVLPYMAPEILRPEPYTPAGDIYSFSMIMWEFT' A
#
# COMPACT_ATOMS: atom_id res chain seq x y z
N ILE A 1 0.71 -32.41 -1.26
CA ILE A 1 0.53 -30.96 -1.44
C ILE A 1 0.95 -30.68 -2.87
N SER A 2 0.05 -30.12 -3.67
CA SER A 2 0.35 -29.78 -5.07
C SER A 2 1.33 -28.61 -5.06
N ASP A 3 2.59 -28.85 -5.39
CA ASP A 3 3.61 -27.80 -5.50
C ASP A 3 3.36 -26.98 -6.78
N ASN A 4 2.36 -26.10 -6.74
CA ASN A 4 2.05 -25.21 -7.84
C ASN A 4 2.91 -23.95 -7.72
N TYR A 5 4.16 -24.02 -8.20
CA TYR A 5 5.14 -22.93 -8.17
C TYR A 5 4.75 -21.68 -9.00
N ASN A 6 3.57 -21.69 -9.64
CA ASN A 6 3.07 -20.60 -10.46
C ASN A 6 2.03 -19.72 -9.73
N GLU A 7 1.87 -19.88 -8.42
CA GLU A 7 0.93 -19.06 -7.63
C GLU A 7 1.65 -17.89 -6.95
N LEU A 8 1.14 -16.67 -7.17
CA LEU A 8 1.58 -15.46 -6.49
C LEU A 8 0.61 -15.15 -5.35
N PHE A 9 1.16 -14.90 -4.16
CA PHE A 9 0.39 -14.54 -2.97
C PHE A 9 0.77 -13.15 -2.49
N ILE A 10 -0.23 -12.36 -2.14
CA ILE A 10 -0.05 -11.15 -1.33
C ILE A 10 -0.04 -11.60 0.13
N ILE A 11 1.03 -11.26 0.84
CA ILE A 11 1.24 -11.59 2.24
C ILE A 11 1.49 -10.32 3.06
N ASP A 12 1.53 -10.46 4.38
CA ASP A 12 1.73 -9.36 5.32
C ASP A 12 0.67 -8.25 5.22
N LEU A 13 -0.47 -8.50 5.86
CA LEU A 13 -1.58 -7.55 5.96
C LEU A 13 -1.55 -6.77 7.28
N GLY A 14 -0.41 -6.73 7.98
CA GLY A 14 -0.30 -6.13 9.32
C GLY A 14 -0.56 -4.62 9.36
N LEU A 15 -0.42 -3.95 8.22
CA LEU A 15 -0.71 -2.52 8.04
C LEU A 15 -2.02 -2.24 7.30
N CYS A 16 -2.74 -3.28 6.85
CA CYS A 16 -4.00 -3.09 6.14
C CYS A 16 -5.07 -2.50 7.07
N LYS A 17 -5.74 -1.45 6.58
CA LYS A 17 -6.81 -0.77 7.31
C LYS A 17 -8.05 -0.64 6.40
N PRO A 18 -9.27 -0.71 6.96
CA PRO A 18 -10.48 -0.35 6.22
C PRO A 18 -10.36 1.06 5.66
N ILE A 19 -10.79 1.25 4.41
CA ILE A 19 -10.66 2.55 3.74
C ILE A 19 -11.46 3.67 4.43
N ASN A 20 -12.58 3.32 5.05
CA ASN A 20 -13.41 4.26 5.82
C ASN A 20 -12.60 4.87 6.97
N ASP A 21 -11.78 4.07 7.65
CA ASP A 21 -10.95 4.54 8.76
C ASP A 21 -9.86 5.50 8.25
N LEU A 22 -9.41 5.37 7.01
CA LEU A 22 -8.35 6.20 6.40
C LEU A 22 -8.87 7.53 5.86
N GLN A 23 -10.18 7.64 5.61
CA GLN A 23 -10.82 8.86 5.11
C GLN A 23 -11.39 9.76 6.21
N ASP A 24 -11.58 9.24 7.43
CA ASP A 24 -12.00 10.05 8.58
C ASP A 24 -10.85 10.96 9.05
N SER A 25 -10.84 12.18 8.52
CA SER A 25 -9.82 13.22 8.70
C SER A 25 -9.80 13.85 10.10
N ASP A 26 -10.83 13.60 10.93
CA ASP A 26 -11.06 14.39 12.13
C ASP A 26 -10.18 14.02 13.32
N ASN A 27 -9.48 12.87 13.30
CA ASN A 27 -8.70 12.39 14.45
C ASN A 27 -7.42 11.60 14.14
N LYS A 28 -6.93 11.58 12.89
CA LYS A 28 -5.71 10.86 12.56
C LYS A 28 -4.53 11.82 12.47
N THR A 29 -3.64 11.68 13.45
CA THR A 29 -2.23 12.03 13.30
C THR A 29 -1.75 11.59 11.92
N ASN A 30 -1.05 12.47 11.19
CA ASN A 30 -0.45 12.24 9.86
C ASN A 30 0.65 11.17 9.93
N GLU A 31 0.32 9.99 10.42
CA GLU A 31 1.22 8.85 10.54
C GLU A 31 1.34 8.20 9.16
N ILE A 32 2.52 8.39 8.57
CA ILE A 32 2.88 7.80 7.29
C ILE A 32 3.32 6.36 7.56
N TYR A 33 2.65 5.40 6.93
CA TYR A 33 2.96 3.98 7.01
C TYR A 33 3.32 3.43 5.64
N GLY A 34 4.30 2.52 5.60
CA GLY A 34 4.71 1.83 4.39
C GLY A 34 6.22 1.92 4.16
N VAL A 35 6.65 1.41 3.01
CA VAL A 35 8.06 1.33 2.63
C VAL A 35 8.36 2.46 1.65
N LEU A 36 9.20 3.41 2.08
CA LEU A 36 9.41 4.71 1.40
C LEU A 36 9.64 4.62 -0.13
N PRO A 37 10.46 3.67 -0.67
CA PRO A 37 10.67 3.55 -2.12
C PRO A 37 9.41 3.25 -2.94
N TYR A 38 8.41 2.59 -2.35
CA TYR A 38 7.20 2.13 -3.05
C TYR A 38 5.97 2.98 -2.73
N MET A 39 6.16 4.05 -1.95
CA MET A 39 5.05 4.84 -1.46
C MET A 39 4.56 5.83 -2.52
N ALA A 40 3.24 5.92 -2.67
CA ALA A 40 2.63 6.87 -3.57
C ALA A 40 2.85 8.33 -3.11
N PRO A 41 3.01 9.28 -4.03
CA PRO A 41 3.36 10.66 -3.70
C PRO A 41 2.31 11.38 -2.85
N GLU A 42 1.04 10.99 -2.94
CA GLU A 42 -0.05 11.50 -2.11
C GLU A 42 0.17 11.21 -0.62
N ILE A 43 0.71 10.04 -0.27
CA ILE A 43 0.98 9.64 1.11
C ILE A 43 2.13 10.48 1.70
N LEU A 44 3.08 10.91 0.86
CA LEU A 44 4.17 11.80 1.25
C LEU A 44 3.73 13.26 1.41
N ARG A 45 2.55 13.62 0.90
CA ARG A 45 1.95 14.97 0.95
C ARG A 45 0.83 15.08 1.99
N PRO A 46 0.92 14.26 3.05
CA PRO A 46 -0.19 13.92 3.95
C PRO A 46 -1.61 13.94 3.37
N GLU A 47 -1.79 13.50 2.13
CA GLU A 47 -3.13 13.36 1.54
C GLU A 47 -3.76 12.04 2.01
N PRO A 48 -5.10 11.94 2.00
CA PRO A 48 -5.79 10.70 2.33
C PRO A 48 -5.32 9.54 1.47
N TYR A 49 -5.17 8.37 2.10
CA TYR A 49 -4.86 7.15 1.37
C TYR A 49 -6.02 6.77 0.44
N THR A 50 -5.69 6.37 -0.78
CA THR A 50 -6.65 5.95 -1.81
C THR A 50 -6.25 4.60 -2.41
N PRO A 51 -7.18 3.86 -3.05
CA PRO A 51 -6.85 2.63 -3.76
C PRO A 51 -5.85 2.84 -4.91
N ALA A 52 -5.72 4.07 -5.42
CA ALA A 52 -4.71 4.39 -6.43
C ALA A 52 -3.27 4.29 -5.88
N GLY A 53 -3.09 4.50 -4.57
CA GLY A 53 -1.79 4.35 -3.91
C GLY A 53 -1.26 2.92 -3.92
N ASP A 54 -2.14 1.91 -3.80
CA ASP A 54 -1.77 0.50 -3.92
C ASP A 54 -1.34 0.12 -5.34
N ILE A 55 -2.01 0.69 -6.34
CA ILE A 55 -1.66 0.46 -7.74
C ILE A 55 -0.29 1.08 -8.03
N TYR A 56 -0.02 2.28 -7.51
CA TYR A 56 1.28 2.93 -7.63
C TYR A 56 2.38 2.08 -6.98
N SER A 57 2.15 1.63 -5.74
CA SER A 57 3.16 0.85 -5.00
C SER A 57 3.47 -0.48 -5.68
N PHE A 58 2.44 -1.19 -6.18
CA PHE A 58 2.61 -2.38 -6.99
C PHE A 58 3.39 -2.10 -8.28
N SER A 59 3.12 -0.97 -8.94
CA SER A 59 3.85 -0.55 -10.15
C SER A 59 5.32 -0.28 -9.87
N MET A 60 5.65 0.34 -8.73
CA MET A 60 7.05 0.56 -8.31
C MET A 60 7.77 -0.76 -8.02
N ILE A 61 7.09 -1.72 -7.38
CA ILE A 61 7.64 -3.07 -7.19
C ILE A 61 7.93 -3.72 -8.55
N MET A 62 7.00 -3.66 -9.51
CA MET A 62 7.19 -4.21 -10.85
C MET A 62 8.32 -3.49 -11.63
N TRP A 63 8.48 -2.19 -11.44
CA TRP A 63 9.57 -1.41 -12.06
C TRP A 63 10.96 -1.91 -11.64
N GLU A 64 11.14 -2.29 -10.38
CA GLU A 64 12.41 -2.86 -9.88
C GLU A 64 12.78 -4.20 -10.54
N PHE A 65 11.83 -4.89 -11.17
CA PHE A 65 12.08 -6.15 -11.91
C PHE A 65 12.34 -5.94 -13.41
N THR A 66 12.44 -4.68 -13.87
CA THR A 66 12.80 -4.34 -15.26
C THR A 66 14.32 -4.27 -15.44
#